data_AF-A0AAW0Z0E1-F1
#
_entry.id   AF-A0AAW0Z0E1-F1
#
_cell.length_a   1.000
_cell.length_b   1.000
_cell.length_c   1.000
_cell.angle_alpha   90.00
_cell.angle_beta   90.00
_cell.angle_gamma   90.00
#
_symmetry.space_group_name_H-M   'P 1'
#
loop_
_entity.id
_entity.type
_entity.pdbx_description
1 polymer ?
#
loop_
_entity_poly.entity_id
_entity_poly.type
_entity_poly.pdbx_seq_one_letter_code
_entity_poly.pdbx_strand_id
1 'polypeptide(L)'
;MSPSIMNSPLLTLPAINSLLSSVHPDNTELRIQLLSAKIHLLTNSMTSPSPPSSLSRSSTLIHETAESSSSAGASRASSTSRSQDDHSIHAEARSDYKGGICSDNVRFGNGAAFQGRYRDTRSEIEILRIRLDLGRSYLRLKIPNYLSAEAELTTVEKGCKGILKRLDRTRRHRDHPSRGASTTQSIHNSSSVSGAEGAVQGDEIDKDGAKHKQVEVEDDGTSEKMRNEVRKMRLDALRAMIDVEEGLGRTGREDRWRKAIVAMDHSGDGRRQ
;
A
#
# COMPACT_ATOMS: atom_id res chain seq x y z
N MET A 1 -24.34 -23.28 5.87
CA MET A 1 -23.54 -22.04 5.94
C MET A 1 -23.05 -21.92 7.38
N SER A 2 -21.80 -22.27 7.66
CA SER A 2 -21.25 -22.14 9.01
C SER A 2 -21.16 -20.66 9.38
N PRO A 3 -21.52 -20.26 10.61
CA PRO A 3 -21.49 -18.86 11.02
C PRO A 3 -20.08 -18.27 10.82
N SER A 4 -20.02 -17.07 10.23
CA SER A 4 -18.75 -16.39 9.99
C SER A 4 -18.11 -16.05 11.32
N ILE A 5 -16.98 -16.71 11.60
CA ILE A 5 -16.15 -16.54 12.81
C ILE A 5 -15.69 -15.06 12.96
N MET A 6 -15.71 -14.30 11.87
CA MET A 6 -15.22 -12.91 11.81
C MET A 6 -16.03 -11.90 12.64
N ASN A 7 -17.24 -12.23 13.05
CA ASN A 7 -18.10 -11.35 13.86
C ASN A 7 -18.12 -11.73 15.34
N SER A 8 -17.31 -12.69 15.77
CA SER A 8 -17.28 -13.10 17.17
C SER A 8 -16.57 -12.04 18.02
N PRO A 9 -17.22 -11.43 19.02
CA PRO A 9 -16.59 -10.48 19.93
C PRO A 9 -15.49 -11.13 20.79
N LEU A 10 -15.45 -12.46 20.84
CA LEU A 10 -14.48 -13.22 21.61
C LEU A 10 -13.13 -13.37 20.89
N LEU A 11 -13.07 -13.11 19.58
CA LEU A 11 -11.85 -13.26 18.80
C LEU A 11 -11.03 -11.99 18.78
N THR A 12 -10.32 -11.80 19.89
CA THR A 12 -9.31 -10.75 20.04
C THR A 12 -8.01 -11.13 19.32
N LEU A 13 -7.19 -10.14 18.96
CA LEU A 13 -5.90 -10.35 18.30
C LEU A 13 -4.96 -11.28 19.11
N PRO A 14 -4.84 -11.16 20.45
CA PRO A 14 -4.06 -12.11 21.25
C PRO A 14 -4.60 -13.54 21.17
N ALA A 15 -5.92 -13.73 21.23
CA ALA A 15 -6.53 -15.06 21.12
C ALA A 15 -6.22 -15.71 19.76
N ILE A 16 -6.32 -14.95 18.67
CA ILE A 16 -5.96 -15.43 17.33
C ILE A 16 -4.47 -15.81 17.24
N ASN A 17 -3.57 -15.01 17.82
CA ASN A 17 -2.14 -15.33 17.83
C ASN A 17 -1.83 -16.60 18.63
N SER A 18 -2.49 -16.80 19.77
CA SER A 18 -2.38 -18.03 20.55
C SER A 18 -2.87 -19.25 19.77
N LEU A 19 -4.02 -19.12 19.09
CA LEU A 19 -4.55 -20.18 18.24
C LEU A 19 -3.64 -20.46 17.04
N LEU A 20 -3.14 -19.44 16.33
CA LEU A 20 -2.22 -19.63 15.21
C LEU A 20 -0.91 -20.31 15.60
N SER A 21 -0.50 -20.16 16.87
CA SER A 21 0.70 -20.79 17.42
C SER A 21 0.45 -22.24 17.85
N SER A 22 -0.78 -22.58 18.26
CA SER A 22 -1.15 -23.95 18.67
C SER A 22 -1.74 -24.81 17.56
N VAL A 23 -2.23 -24.19 16.47
CA VAL A 23 -2.82 -24.90 15.33
C VAL A 23 -1.79 -25.82 14.68
N HIS A 24 -2.15 -27.11 14.63
CA HIS A 24 -1.37 -28.12 13.94
C HIS A 24 -1.20 -27.74 12.45
N PRO A 25 -0.01 -27.92 11.85
CA PRO A 25 0.25 -27.57 10.45
C PRO A 25 -0.73 -28.20 9.44
N ASP A 26 -1.35 -29.33 9.80
CA ASP A 26 -2.29 -30.05 8.93
C ASP A 26 -3.68 -29.42 8.87
N ASN A 27 -4.06 -28.58 9.85
CA ASN A 27 -5.37 -27.94 9.86
C ASN A 27 -5.33 -26.63 9.06
N THR A 28 -5.16 -26.78 7.75
CA THR A 28 -4.93 -25.68 6.81
C THR A 28 -6.14 -24.76 6.71
N GLU A 29 -7.35 -25.31 6.75
CA GLU A 29 -8.61 -24.57 6.69
C GLU A 29 -8.80 -23.65 7.90
N LEU A 30 -8.57 -24.16 9.12
CA LEU A 30 -8.63 -23.34 10.34
C LEU A 30 -7.56 -22.25 10.31
N ARG A 31 -6.35 -22.57 9.84
CA ARG A 31 -5.28 -21.58 9.68
C ARG A 31 -5.69 -20.46 8.72
N ILE A 32 -6.31 -20.78 7.58
CA ILE A 32 -6.85 -19.79 6.63
C ILE A 32 -7.88 -18.87 7.30
N GLN A 33 -8.82 -19.45 8.05
CA GLN A 33 -9.85 -18.67 8.76
C GLN A 33 -9.23 -17.72 9.80
N LEU A 34 -8.27 -18.19 10.59
CA LEU A 34 -7.58 -17.38 11.60
C LEU A 34 -6.72 -16.27 10.98
N LEU A 35 -5.98 -16.56 9.90
CA LEU A 35 -5.19 -15.56 9.18
C LEU A 35 -6.07 -14.49 8.53
N SER A 36 -7.19 -14.89 7.92
CA SER A 36 -8.18 -13.95 7.35
C SER A 36 -8.79 -13.05 8.43
N ALA A 37 -9.18 -13.63 9.57
CA ALA A 37 -9.66 -12.86 10.72
C ALA A 37 -8.61 -11.88 11.24
N LYS A 38 -7.34 -12.30 11.32
CA LYS A 38 -6.23 -11.44 11.74
C LYS A 38 -6.05 -10.24 10.80
N ILE A 39 -6.09 -10.45 9.48
CA ILE A 39 -5.98 -9.36 8.49
C ILE A 39 -7.11 -8.36 8.67
N HIS A 40 -8.34 -8.83 8.85
CA HIS A 40 -9.51 -7.96 9.03
C HIS A 40 -9.39 -7.10 10.29
N LEU A 41 -9.00 -7.68 11.43
CA LEU A 41 -8.79 -6.92 12.68
C LEU A 41 -7.68 -5.86 12.54
N LEU A 42 -6.53 -6.24 11.97
CA LEU A 42 -5.43 -5.31 11.77
C LEU A 42 -5.81 -4.18 10.80
N THR A 43 -6.49 -4.51 9.70
CA THR A 43 -6.94 -3.50 8.72
C THR A 43 -7.93 -2.53 9.35
N ASN A 44 -8.89 -3.04 10.13
CA ASN A 44 -9.90 -2.20 10.79
C ASN A 44 -9.29 -1.30 11.88
N SER A 45 -8.27 -1.77 12.60
CA SER A 45 -7.53 -0.94 13.56
C SER A 45 -6.80 0.24 12.89
N MET A 46 -6.41 0.10 11.62
CA MET A 46 -5.76 1.18 10.87
C MET A 46 -6.76 2.19 10.27
N THR A 47 -7.99 1.76 10.01
CA THR A 47 -9.03 2.63 9.43
C THR A 47 -9.93 3.29 10.46
N SER A 48 -9.85 2.87 11.74
CA SER A 48 -10.64 3.47 12.82
C SER A 48 -10.43 4.98 12.83
N PRO A 49 -11.44 5.79 12.46
CA PRO A 49 -11.32 7.22 12.56
C PRO A 49 -11.14 7.52 14.04
N SER A 50 -10.00 8.13 14.42
CA SER A 50 -9.87 8.66 15.76
C SER A 50 -11.13 9.49 16.02
N PRO A 51 -11.89 9.22 17.10
CA PRO A 51 -13.06 10.02 17.40
C PRO A 51 -12.61 11.48 17.34
N PRO A 52 -13.34 12.36 16.62
CA PRO A 52 -12.95 13.75 16.49
C PRO A 52 -12.72 14.23 17.91
N SER A 53 -11.46 14.50 18.24
CA SER A 53 -11.06 14.94 19.57
C SER A 53 -11.93 16.16 19.84
N SER A 54 -12.96 15.94 20.65
CA SER A 54 -13.94 16.95 20.96
C SER A 54 -13.18 17.99 21.75
N LEU A 55 -12.67 18.98 21.02
CA LEU A 55 -12.40 20.29 21.57
C LEU A 55 -13.68 20.66 22.30
N SER A 56 -13.63 20.59 23.62
CA SER A 56 -14.62 21.13 24.54
C SER A 56 -14.75 22.62 24.26
N ARG A 57 -15.46 22.96 23.19
CA ARG A 57 -16.01 24.28 22.96
C ARG A 57 -17.27 24.34 23.80
N SER A 58 -17.10 24.75 25.04
CA SER A 58 -18.18 25.31 25.85
C SER A 58 -18.78 26.47 25.06
N SER A 59 -19.92 26.27 24.40
CA SER A 59 -20.75 27.36 23.89
C SER A 59 -22.21 26.92 23.77
N THR A 60 -22.98 27.39 24.76
CA THR A 60 -24.28 28.06 24.62
C THR A 60 -25.36 27.40 23.74
N LEU A 61 -26.24 26.74 24.49
CA LEU A 61 -27.65 26.45 24.30
C LEU A 61 -28.42 27.53 23.50
N ILE A 62 -28.82 27.22 22.26
CA ILE A 62 -29.96 27.88 21.58
C ILE A 62 -30.75 26.83 20.76
N HIS A 63 -31.94 26.54 21.27
CA HIS A 63 -33.23 26.24 20.64
C HIS A 63 -33.33 25.42 19.33
N GLU A 64 -33.81 24.19 19.52
CA GLU A 64 -34.96 23.50 18.87
C GLU A 64 -35.72 24.23 17.74
N THR A 65 -35.88 23.57 16.59
CA THR A 65 -37.19 23.24 15.96
C THR A 65 -37.10 22.40 14.67
N ALA A 66 -37.95 21.36 14.65
CA ALA A 66 -38.78 20.84 13.55
C ALA A 66 -38.19 20.16 12.27
N GLU A 67 -38.46 18.84 12.21
CA GLU A 67 -39.28 18.10 11.21
C GLU A 67 -38.93 17.98 9.71
N SER A 68 -39.33 16.80 9.19
CA SER A 68 -39.68 16.43 7.80
C SER A 68 -38.54 15.89 6.91
N SER A 69 -38.51 14.56 6.67
CA SER A 69 -39.10 13.83 5.52
C SER A 69 -38.38 14.13 4.20
N SER A 70 -37.85 13.18 3.42
CA SER A 70 -38.60 12.18 2.66
C SER A 70 -37.64 11.39 1.74
N SER A 71 -38.16 10.24 1.30
CA SER A 71 -37.68 9.23 0.34
C SER A 71 -37.17 9.73 -1.02
N ALA A 72 -36.28 8.96 -1.66
CA ALA A 72 -36.53 8.36 -2.99
C ALA A 72 -35.32 7.53 -3.47
N GLY A 73 -35.59 6.26 -3.81
CA GLY A 73 -34.63 5.38 -4.47
C GLY A 73 -34.60 5.58 -5.99
N ALA A 74 -33.45 5.29 -6.60
CA ALA A 74 -33.32 5.16 -8.04
C ALA A 74 -32.34 4.02 -8.38
N SER A 75 -32.90 2.87 -8.76
CA SER A 75 -32.18 1.74 -9.34
C SER A 75 -31.99 1.98 -10.84
N ARG A 76 -30.74 2.03 -11.33
CA ARG A 76 -30.44 1.94 -12.77
C ARG A 76 -29.77 0.61 -13.06
N ALA A 77 -30.51 -0.27 -13.72
CA ALA A 77 -29.96 -1.43 -14.42
C ALA A 77 -29.34 -0.97 -15.74
N SER A 78 -28.16 -1.48 -16.09
CA SER A 78 -27.57 -1.31 -17.40
C SER A 78 -27.06 -2.67 -17.88
N SER A 79 -27.87 -3.30 -18.70
CA SER A 79 -27.56 -4.50 -19.47
C SER A 79 -26.86 -4.08 -20.76
N THR A 80 -25.56 -4.35 -20.85
CA THR A 80 -24.81 -4.23 -22.12
C THR A 80 -24.55 -5.64 -22.65
N SER A 81 -25.38 -6.05 -23.60
CA SER A 81 -25.17 -7.24 -24.43
C SER A 81 -24.08 -6.92 -25.46
N ARG A 82 -23.00 -7.69 -25.49
CA ARG A 82 -21.91 -7.50 -26.47
C ARG A 82 -21.81 -8.77 -27.33
N SER A 83 -22.21 -8.58 -28.59
CA SER A 83 -22.15 -9.55 -29.69
C SER A 83 -20.72 -10.06 -29.91
N GLN A 84 -20.60 -11.38 -30.06
CA GLN A 84 -19.41 -12.06 -30.56
C GLN A 84 -19.50 -12.08 -32.08
N ASP A 85 -18.56 -11.43 -32.76
CA ASP A 85 -18.30 -11.67 -34.18
C ASP A 85 -16.96 -12.37 -34.31
N ASP A 86 -17.03 -13.58 -34.87
CA ASP A 86 -15.96 -14.45 -35.30
C ASP A 86 -15.16 -13.82 -36.44
N HIS A 87 -13.85 -13.69 -36.27
CA HIS A 87 -12.92 -13.67 -37.40
C HIS A 87 -11.66 -14.48 -37.09
N SER A 88 -11.69 -15.72 -37.61
CA SER A 88 -10.55 -16.57 -37.86
C SER A 88 -9.72 -16.01 -39.01
N ILE A 89 -8.45 -15.68 -38.77
CA ILE A 89 -7.45 -15.50 -39.83
C ILE A 89 -6.10 -16.07 -39.38
N HIS A 90 -5.68 -17.10 -40.11
CA HIS A 90 -4.31 -17.62 -40.25
C HIS A 90 -3.27 -16.52 -40.51
N ALA A 91 -2.08 -16.58 -39.89
CA ALA A 91 -0.80 -16.50 -40.63
C ALA A 91 0.44 -16.53 -39.71
N GLU A 92 1.26 -17.54 -39.98
CA GLU A 92 2.72 -17.56 -40.12
C GLU A 92 3.67 -16.79 -39.20
N ALA A 93 4.64 -17.58 -38.74
CA ALA A 93 5.82 -17.21 -37.99
C ALA A 93 6.75 -16.26 -38.76
N ARG A 94 7.03 -15.10 -38.16
CA ARG A 94 8.32 -14.40 -38.30
C ARG A 94 8.75 -13.87 -36.95
N SER A 95 9.76 -14.54 -36.41
CA SER A 95 10.45 -14.22 -35.16
C SER A 95 11.54 -13.20 -35.43
N ASP A 96 11.20 -11.91 -35.31
CA ASP A 96 12.15 -10.81 -35.11
C ASP A 96 11.68 -10.01 -33.89
N TYR A 97 12.03 -10.48 -32.68
CA TYR A 97 11.72 -9.79 -31.42
C TYR A 97 12.62 -8.55 -31.26
N LYS A 98 12.24 -7.47 -31.95
CA LYS A 98 12.60 -6.10 -31.56
C LYS A 98 11.93 -5.80 -30.22
N GLY A 99 12.72 -5.41 -29.23
CA GLY A 99 12.31 -5.15 -27.85
C GLY A 99 11.04 -4.31 -27.73
N GLY A 100 9.91 -4.98 -27.57
CA GLY A 100 8.66 -4.40 -27.14
C GLY A 100 8.81 -4.01 -25.68
N ILE A 101 9.00 -2.71 -25.44
CA ILE A 101 8.85 -2.09 -24.13
C ILE A 101 7.45 -2.47 -23.65
N CYS A 102 7.37 -3.39 -22.69
CA CYS A 102 6.13 -3.82 -22.06
C CYS A 102 5.49 -2.62 -21.36
N SER A 103 4.76 -1.82 -22.14
CA SER A 103 3.94 -0.71 -21.66
C SER A 103 2.63 -1.26 -21.13
N ASP A 104 2.71 -2.19 -20.18
CA ASP A 104 1.60 -2.51 -19.27
C ASP A 104 1.59 -1.49 -18.14
N ASN A 105 1.56 -0.21 -18.52
CA ASN A 105 0.98 0.84 -17.69
C ASN A 105 -0.53 0.77 -17.88
N VAL A 106 -1.15 -0.34 -17.43
CA VAL A 106 -2.52 -0.22 -16.91
C VAL A 106 -2.37 0.67 -15.69
N ARG A 107 -2.46 1.98 -15.94
CA ARG A 107 -2.75 3.01 -14.95
C ARG A 107 -4.08 2.58 -14.33
N PHE A 108 -4.00 1.72 -13.32
CA PHE A 108 -5.02 1.70 -12.30
C PHE A 108 -5.03 3.11 -11.74
N GLY A 109 -6.00 3.89 -12.22
CA GLY A 109 -6.33 5.22 -11.74
C GLY A 109 -6.85 5.13 -10.31
N ASN A 110 -5.99 4.71 -9.39
CA ASN A 110 -6.09 5.01 -7.96
C ASN A 110 -5.36 6.33 -7.70
N GLY A 111 -5.63 7.31 -8.55
CA GLY A 111 -5.32 8.72 -8.38
C GLY A 111 -6.35 9.42 -7.49
N ALA A 112 -7.12 8.68 -6.69
CA ALA A 112 -7.56 9.24 -5.42
C ALA A 112 -6.28 9.50 -4.65
N ALA A 113 -5.95 10.79 -4.48
CA ALA A 113 -4.96 11.24 -3.54
C ALA A 113 -5.14 10.41 -2.26
N PHE A 114 -4.27 9.40 -2.07
CA PHE A 114 -4.18 8.64 -0.84
C PHE A 114 -3.51 9.61 0.14
N GLN A 115 -4.30 10.59 0.56
CA GLN A 115 -3.93 11.71 1.38
C GLN A 115 -3.35 11.13 2.66
N GLY A 116 -2.03 11.25 2.79
CA GLY A 116 -1.45 11.95 3.92
C GLY A 116 -1.60 11.32 5.29
N ARG A 117 -2.19 10.13 5.45
CA ARG A 117 -1.96 9.34 6.65
C ARG A 117 -0.64 8.63 6.45
N TYR A 118 0.39 9.08 7.18
CA TYR A 118 1.60 8.33 7.44
C TYR A 118 1.19 6.93 7.91
N ARG A 119 1.00 6.00 6.96
CA ARG A 119 0.74 4.62 7.31
C ARG A 119 2.01 4.14 7.99
N ASP A 120 1.85 3.69 9.22
CA ASP A 120 2.90 3.02 9.94
C ASP A 120 3.40 1.86 9.07
N THR A 121 4.63 1.99 8.56
CA THR A 121 5.22 1.02 7.65
C THR A 121 5.40 -0.32 8.36
N ARG A 122 5.55 -0.33 9.69
CA ARG A 122 5.65 -1.55 10.48
C ARG A 122 4.33 -2.33 10.47
N SER A 123 3.21 -1.66 10.72
CA SER A 123 1.87 -2.26 10.62
C SER A 123 1.57 -2.79 9.22
N GLU A 124 1.97 -2.05 8.18
CA GLU A 124 1.81 -2.51 6.78
C GLU A 124 2.63 -3.78 6.51
N ILE A 125 3.88 -3.82 6.96
CA ILE A 125 4.75 -5.01 6.85
C ILE A 125 4.11 -6.21 7.55
N GLU A 126 3.56 -6.04 8.76
CA GLU A 126 2.89 -7.13 9.48
C GLU A 126 1.69 -7.68 8.69
N ILE A 127 0.84 -6.82 8.14
CA ILE A 127 -0.27 -7.24 7.29
C ILE A 127 0.21 -8.01 6.07
N LEU A 128 1.29 -7.55 5.42
CA LEU A 128 1.85 -8.24 4.26
C LEU A 128 2.44 -9.61 4.61
N ARG A 129 3.08 -9.77 5.78
CA ARG A 129 3.54 -11.08 6.27
C ARG A 129 2.37 -12.06 6.43
N ILE A 130 1.26 -11.60 7.03
CA ILE A 130 0.08 -12.43 7.26
C ILE A 130 -0.59 -12.81 5.94
N ARG A 131 -0.66 -11.87 4.98
CA ARG A 131 -1.16 -12.15 3.62
C ARG A 131 -0.28 -13.13 2.86
N LEU A 132 1.05 -13.05 3.01
CA LEU A 132 1.99 -14.00 2.42
C LEU A 132 1.74 -15.41 2.97
N ASP A 133 1.58 -15.54 4.28
CA ASP A 133 1.24 -16.80 4.93
C ASP A 133 -0.13 -17.32 4.50
N LEU A 134 -1.12 -16.45 4.34
CA LEU A 134 -2.45 -16.81 3.86
C LEU A 134 -2.40 -17.35 2.42
N GLY A 135 -1.67 -16.67 1.52
CA GLY A 135 -1.44 -17.13 0.15
C GLY A 135 -0.79 -18.52 0.11
N ARG A 136 0.22 -18.75 0.95
CA ARG A 136 0.86 -20.07 1.09
C ARG A 136 -0.09 -21.13 1.66
N SER A 137 -0.95 -20.78 2.61
CA SER A 137 -1.95 -21.70 3.13
C SER A 137 -2.95 -22.14 2.08
N TYR A 138 -3.37 -21.26 1.15
CA TYR A 138 -4.22 -21.66 0.02
C TYR A 138 -3.57 -22.68 -0.91
N LEU A 139 -2.24 -22.64 -1.06
CA LEU A 139 -1.48 -23.64 -1.85
C LEU A 139 -1.34 -24.99 -1.15
N ARG A 140 -1.47 -25.04 0.19
CA ARG A 140 -1.32 -26.26 1.00
C ARG A 140 -2.63 -27.04 1.20
N LEU A 141 -3.75 -26.52 0.72
CA LEU A 141 -5.02 -27.23 0.76
C LEU A 141 -4.93 -28.54 -0.01
N LYS A 142 -5.72 -29.54 0.39
CA LYS A 142 -5.80 -30.83 -0.32
C LYS A 142 -6.13 -30.65 -1.81
N ILE A 143 -6.95 -29.65 -2.12
CA ILE A 143 -7.16 -29.12 -3.47
C ILE A 143 -6.67 -27.66 -3.42
N PRO A 144 -5.49 -27.36 -3.98
CA PRO A 144 -4.94 -26.00 -3.94
C PRO A 144 -5.90 -24.97 -4.54
N ASN A 145 -6.10 -23.85 -3.84
CA ASN A 145 -6.90 -22.75 -4.34
C ASN A 145 -5.99 -21.68 -4.97
N TYR A 146 -5.57 -21.91 -6.21
CA TYR A 146 -4.64 -21.04 -6.92
C TYR A 146 -5.15 -19.62 -7.13
N LEU A 147 -6.46 -19.42 -7.32
CA LEU A 147 -7.03 -18.08 -7.54
C LEU A 147 -6.96 -17.21 -6.27
N SER A 148 -7.34 -17.79 -5.12
CA SER A 148 -7.22 -17.10 -3.83
C SER A 148 -5.75 -16.85 -3.46
N ALA A 149 -4.87 -17.83 -3.72
CA ALA A 149 -3.43 -17.66 -3.53
C ALA A 149 -2.88 -16.52 -4.39
N GLU A 150 -3.22 -16.48 -5.69
CA GLU A 150 -2.80 -15.44 -6.63
C GLU A 150 -3.19 -14.03 -6.15
N ALA A 151 -4.43 -13.86 -5.69
CA ALA A 151 -4.96 -12.58 -5.24
C ALA A 151 -4.18 -12.03 -4.02
N GLU A 152 -3.91 -12.89 -3.03
CA GLU A 152 -3.16 -12.52 -1.83
C GLU A 152 -1.69 -12.23 -2.16
N LEU A 153 -1.03 -13.11 -2.91
CA LEU A 153 0.38 -12.95 -3.27
C LEU A 153 0.62 -11.71 -4.16
N THR A 154 -0.30 -11.40 -5.07
CA THR A 154 -0.28 -10.17 -5.88
C THR A 154 -0.38 -8.92 -5.00
N THR A 155 -1.20 -8.97 -3.95
CA THR A 155 -1.31 -7.86 -2.99
C THR A 155 -0.01 -7.66 -2.22
N VAL A 156 0.65 -8.76 -1.82
CA VAL A 156 1.96 -8.73 -1.16
C VAL A 156 3.04 -8.14 -2.06
N GLU A 157 3.14 -8.56 -3.33
CA GLU A 157 4.12 -8.03 -4.28
C GLU A 157 3.99 -6.50 -4.44
N LYS A 158 2.76 -6.03 -4.69
CA LYS A 158 2.46 -4.61 -4.88
C LYS A 158 2.75 -3.81 -3.61
N GLY A 159 2.35 -4.33 -2.45
CA GLY A 159 2.61 -3.71 -1.15
C GLY A 159 4.12 -3.56 -0.87
N CYS A 160 4.89 -4.64 -1.06
CA CYS A 160 6.34 -4.61 -0.88
C CYS A 160 7.02 -3.60 -1.81
N LYS A 161 6.62 -3.56 -3.08
CA LYS A 161 7.13 -2.58 -4.06
C LYS A 161 6.81 -1.15 -3.64
N GLY A 162 5.62 -0.90 -3.08
CA GLY A 162 5.23 0.39 -2.51
C GLY A 162 6.11 0.81 -1.34
N ILE A 163 6.30 -0.08 -0.36
CA ILE A 163 7.15 0.18 0.82
C ILE A 163 8.59 0.46 0.42
N LEU A 164 9.20 -0.37 -0.45
CA LEU A 164 10.58 -0.18 -0.91
C LEU A 164 10.77 1.18 -1.59
N LYS A 165 9.83 1.60 -2.46
CA LYS A 165 9.87 2.92 -3.07
C LYS A 165 9.84 4.06 -2.05
N ARG A 166 9.06 3.94 -0.96
CA ARG A 166 9.02 4.95 0.10
C ARG A 166 10.33 4.99 0.89
N LEU A 167 10.86 3.82 1.27
CA LEU A 167 12.13 3.73 1.98
C LEU A 167 13.31 4.28 1.14
N ASP A 168 13.32 4.05 -0.18
CA ASP A 168 14.32 4.62 -1.08
C ASP A 168 14.19 6.14 -1.22
N ARG A 169 12.97 6.69 -1.20
CA ARG A 169 12.75 8.16 -1.20
C ARG A 169 13.26 8.81 0.08
N THR A 170 12.99 8.21 1.24
CA THR A 170 13.46 8.71 2.54
C THR A 170 14.99 8.77 2.58
N ARG A 171 15.68 7.78 2.00
CA ARG A 171 17.15 7.77 1.91
C ARG A 171 17.69 8.93 1.07
N ARG A 172 17.13 9.16 -0.13
CA ARG A 172 17.57 10.25 -1.01
C ARG A 172 17.45 11.63 -0.39
N HIS A 173 16.45 11.83 0.47
CA HIS A 173 16.27 13.09 1.19
C HIS A 173 17.33 13.31 2.28
N ARG A 174 17.91 12.24 2.84
CA ARG A 174 18.99 12.33 3.83
C ARG A 174 20.34 12.64 3.17
N ASP A 175 20.61 12.03 2.02
CA ASP A 175 21.89 12.17 1.32
C ASP A 175 22.04 13.55 0.63
N HIS A 176 20.92 14.20 0.31
CA HIS A 176 20.88 15.56 -0.19
C HIS A 176 20.03 16.43 0.74
N PRO A 177 20.58 16.86 1.91
CA PRO A 177 19.94 17.91 2.68
C PRO A 177 19.83 19.11 1.74
N SER A 178 18.60 19.41 1.33
CA SER A 178 18.24 20.49 0.41
C SER A 178 19.16 21.68 0.64
N ARG A 179 20.16 21.83 -0.25
CA ARG A 179 21.12 22.92 -0.22
C ARG A 179 20.34 24.15 -0.66
N GLY A 180 19.62 24.75 0.29
CA GLY A 180 18.78 25.92 0.08
C GLY A 180 17.78 25.71 -1.05
N ALA A 181 16.64 25.07 -0.76
CA ALA A 181 15.39 25.55 -1.35
C ALA A 181 15.13 26.96 -0.78
N SER A 182 15.94 27.92 -1.24
CA SER A 182 15.49 29.28 -1.45
C SER A 182 14.37 29.14 -2.46
N THR A 183 13.18 28.83 -1.95
CA THR A 183 11.94 29.24 -2.57
C THR A 183 11.98 30.76 -2.55
N THR A 184 12.79 31.34 -3.44
CA THR A 184 12.43 32.58 -4.11
C THR A 184 11.08 32.24 -4.73
N GLN A 185 10.02 32.55 -3.98
CA GLN A 185 8.71 32.74 -4.54
C GLN A 185 8.93 33.69 -5.70
N SER A 186 9.02 33.14 -6.91
CA SER A 186 8.93 33.93 -8.12
C SER A 186 7.47 34.36 -8.18
N ILE A 187 7.19 35.43 -7.43
CA ILE A 187 5.99 36.22 -7.51
C ILE A 187 6.03 36.80 -8.92
N HIS A 188 5.55 36.04 -9.89
CA HIS A 188 5.09 36.60 -11.14
C HIS A 188 3.75 37.26 -10.84
N ASN A 189 3.84 38.40 -10.14
CA ASN A 189 2.81 39.41 -10.11
C ASN A 189 2.64 39.90 -11.54
N SER A 190 1.61 39.39 -12.21
CA SER A 190 1.03 40.08 -13.35
C SER A 190 0.05 41.10 -12.79
N SER A 191 0.48 42.35 -12.91
CA SER A 191 -0.12 43.59 -12.44
C SER A 191 -1.58 43.81 -12.83
N SER A 192 -2.36 44.32 -11.88
CA SER A 192 -3.35 45.40 -12.09
C SER A 192 -3.40 46.29 -10.83
N VAL A 193 -2.87 47.50 -11.01
CA VAL A 193 -2.80 48.74 -10.20
C VAL A 193 -4.13 49.06 -9.48
N SER A 194 -4.22 49.56 -8.23
CA SER A 194 -3.80 50.90 -7.77
C SER A 194 -3.81 51.06 -6.22
N GLY A 195 -2.78 51.73 -5.69
CA GLY A 195 -2.92 52.80 -4.69
C GLY A 195 -3.05 52.44 -3.21
N ALA A 196 -1.99 52.68 -2.42
CA ALA A 196 -1.99 53.50 -1.21
C ALA A 196 -0.60 53.47 -0.55
N GLU A 197 -0.01 54.65 -0.37
CA GLU A 197 1.25 54.88 0.33
C GLU A 197 1.07 54.66 1.84
N GLY A 198 2.02 53.95 2.45
CA GLY A 198 2.09 53.74 3.89
C GLY A 198 3.51 53.40 4.31
N ALA A 199 4.28 54.44 4.63
CA ALA A 199 5.60 54.31 5.23
C ALA A 199 5.48 53.75 6.66
N VAL A 200 6.08 52.60 6.93
CA VAL A 200 6.34 52.12 8.30
C VAL A 200 7.80 51.73 8.39
N GLN A 201 8.50 52.57 9.13
CA GLN A 201 9.86 52.46 9.63
C GLN A 201 9.79 51.69 10.95
N GLY A 202 10.60 50.64 11.15
CA GLY A 202 10.63 49.98 12.45
C GLY A 202 11.41 48.66 12.51
N ASP A 203 12.49 48.72 13.27
CA ASP A 203 13.09 47.68 14.11
C ASP A 203 13.89 46.54 13.49
N GLU A 204 15.17 46.88 13.34
CA GLU A 204 16.34 46.01 13.44
C GLU A 204 16.31 45.24 14.78
N ILE A 205 15.94 43.96 14.74
CA ILE A 205 16.02 43.04 15.89
C ILE A 205 17.30 42.23 15.78
N ASP A 206 18.22 42.50 16.72
CA ASP A 206 19.44 41.75 16.98
C ASP A 206 19.17 40.24 17.10
N LYS A 207 19.84 39.46 16.23
CA LYS A 207 19.78 38.00 16.22
C LYS A 207 20.94 37.42 17.00
N ASP A 208 20.76 37.27 18.31
CA ASP A 208 21.63 36.48 19.16
C ASP A 208 21.51 34.98 18.84
N GLY A 209 22.49 34.46 18.11
CA GLY A 209 23.41 33.44 18.64
C GLY A 209 22.86 32.15 19.25
N ALA A 210 21.71 31.62 18.83
CA ALA A 210 21.25 30.30 19.28
C ALA A 210 22.08 29.17 18.62
N LYS A 211 23.14 28.73 19.33
CA LYS A 211 23.95 27.55 18.99
C LYS A 211 23.05 26.31 18.94
N HIS A 212 22.57 25.97 17.75
CA HIS A 212 21.78 24.77 17.51
C HIS A 212 22.68 23.55 17.73
N LYS A 213 22.57 22.94 18.92
CA LYS A 213 23.24 21.70 19.28
C LYS A 213 22.82 20.63 18.28
N GLN A 214 23.73 20.21 17.42
CA GLN A 214 23.54 19.08 16.52
C GLN A 214 23.28 17.85 17.39
N VAL A 215 22.03 17.43 17.45
CA VAL A 215 21.67 16.11 17.99
C VAL A 215 22.06 15.12 16.91
N GLU A 216 23.16 14.41 17.13
CA GLU A 216 23.55 13.28 16.30
C GLU A 216 22.42 12.25 16.35
N VAL A 217 21.62 12.19 15.28
CA VAL A 217 20.55 11.21 15.14
C VAL A 217 21.19 9.88 14.73
N GLU A 218 21.55 9.10 15.74
CA GLU A 218 21.89 7.67 15.61
C GLU A 218 20.65 6.89 15.17
N ASP A 219 20.30 6.92 13.88
CA ASP A 219 19.30 6.01 13.32
C ASP A 219 19.51 5.77 11.82
N ASP A 220 20.14 4.66 11.45
CA ASP A 220 20.08 4.16 10.07
C ASP A 220 19.99 2.62 9.94
N GLY A 221 20.44 1.87 10.96
CA GLY A 221 20.38 0.41 10.97
C GLY A 221 18.96 -0.18 10.93
N THR A 222 17.99 0.50 11.54
CA THR A 222 16.58 0.04 11.58
C THR A 222 15.94 0.04 10.18
N SER A 223 16.23 1.08 9.39
CA SER A 223 15.69 1.26 8.04
C SER A 223 16.23 0.21 7.06
N GLU A 224 17.53 -0.11 7.14
CA GLU A 224 18.12 -1.12 6.26
C GLU A 224 17.63 -2.53 6.60
N LYS A 225 17.49 -2.86 7.89
CA LYS A 225 16.89 -4.13 8.33
C LYS A 225 15.47 -4.27 7.77
N MET A 226 14.67 -3.21 7.84
CA MET A 226 13.32 -3.18 7.29
C MET A 226 13.30 -3.35 5.76
N ARG A 227 14.21 -2.67 5.03
CA ARG A 227 14.35 -2.87 3.58
C ARG A 227 14.68 -4.31 3.22
N ASN A 228 15.65 -4.91 3.90
CA ASN A 228 16.05 -6.30 3.66
C ASN A 228 14.91 -7.27 3.91
N GLU A 229 14.14 -7.04 4.97
CA GLU A 229 12.98 -7.84 5.28
C GLU A 229 11.89 -7.74 4.20
N VAL A 230 11.58 -6.53 3.74
CA VAL A 230 10.59 -6.32 2.67
C VAL A 230 11.06 -6.92 1.34
N ARG A 231 12.36 -6.86 1.02
CA ARG A 231 12.92 -7.56 -0.15
C ARG A 231 12.75 -9.07 -0.03
N LYS A 232 13.04 -9.65 1.15
CA LYS A 232 12.86 -11.08 1.40
C LYS A 232 11.40 -11.51 1.22
N MET A 233 10.45 -10.78 1.80
CA MET A 233 9.02 -11.06 1.63
C MET A 233 8.59 -11.00 0.16
N ARG A 234 9.11 -10.03 -0.61
CA ARG A 234 8.81 -9.91 -2.03
C ARG A 234 9.35 -11.09 -2.84
N LEU A 235 10.58 -11.54 -2.57
CA LEU A 235 11.14 -12.74 -3.20
C LEU A 235 10.31 -13.98 -2.88
N ASP A 236 9.92 -14.14 -1.61
CA ASP A 236 9.07 -15.22 -1.15
C ASP A 236 7.70 -15.23 -1.84
N ALA A 237 7.08 -14.06 -2.04
CA ALA A 237 5.84 -13.92 -2.78
C ALA A 237 6.00 -14.28 -4.26
N LEU A 238 7.09 -13.85 -4.91
CA LEU A 238 7.38 -14.18 -6.31
C LEU A 238 7.60 -15.69 -6.52
N ARG A 239 8.27 -16.36 -5.57
CA ARG A 239 8.42 -17.83 -5.60
C ARG A 239 7.08 -18.53 -5.49
N ALA A 240 6.25 -18.14 -4.52
CA ALA A 240 4.90 -18.71 -4.40
C ALA A 240 4.01 -18.40 -5.62
N MET A 241 4.21 -17.26 -6.29
CA MET A 241 3.52 -16.95 -7.56
C MET A 241 3.94 -17.90 -8.68
N ILE A 242 5.20 -18.35 -8.74
CA ILE A 242 5.63 -19.38 -9.70
C ILE A 242 4.84 -20.66 -9.48
N ASP A 243 4.73 -21.14 -8.23
CA ASP A 243 3.94 -22.33 -7.89
C ASP A 243 2.47 -22.19 -8.33
N VAL A 244 1.89 -20.98 -8.19
CA VAL A 244 0.54 -20.65 -8.68
C VAL A 244 0.44 -20.75 -10.20
N GLU A 245 1.37 -20.16 -10.94
CA GLU A 245 1.32 -20.18 -12.41
C GLU A 245 1.56 -21.58 -12.98
N GLU A 246 2.48 -22.35 -12.39
CA GLU A 246 2.74 -23.75 -12.73
C GLU A 246 1.47 -24.59 -12.50
N GLY A 247 0.85 -24.46 -11.32
CA GLY A 247 -0.38 -25.17 -10.99
C GLY A 247 -1.59 -24.82 -11.87
N LEU A 248 -1.58 -23.63 -12.49
CA LEU A 248 -2.59 -23.18 -13.45
C LEU A 248 -2.20 -23.44 -14.91
N GLY A 249 -1.01 -23.97 -15.20
CA GLY A 249 -0.51 -24.20 -16.56
C GLY A 249 -0.20 -22.92 -17.35
N ARG A 250 0.10 -21.79 -16.68
CA ARG A 250 0.34 -20.47 -17.31
C ARG A 250 1.84 -20.16 -17.41
N THR A 251 2.59 -20.98 -18.14
CA THR A 251 4.07 -20.90 -18.25
C THR A 251 4.61 -19.52 -18.67
N GLY A 252 3.90 -18.82 -19.56
CA GLY A 252 4.33 -17.47 -19.97
C GLY A 252 4.33 -16.43 -18.84
N ARG A 253 3.48 -16.59 -17.81
CA ARG A 253 3.50 -15.74 -16.61
C ARG A 253 4.61 -16.13 -15.64
N GLU A 254 4.80 -17.43 -15.48
CA GLU A 254 5.84 -18.03 -14.64
C GLU A 254 7.23 -17.50 -15.00
N ASP A 255 7.58 -17.50 -16.29
CA ASP A 255 8.85 -16.98 -16.80
C ASP A 255 9.08 -15.51 -16.43
N ARG A 256 8.02 -14.70 -16.40
CA ARG A 256 8.11 -13.29 -16.00
C ARG A 256 8.46 -13.17 -14.52
N TRP A 257 7.90 -14.03 -13.67
CA TRP A 257 8.23 -14.06 -12.25
C TRP A 257 9.66 -14.55 -11.98
N ARG A 258 10.12 -15.58 -12.72
CA ARG A 258 11.52 -16.04 -12.66
C ARG A 258 12.50 -14.92 -13.03
N LYS A 259 12.24 -14.20 -14.14
CA LYS A 259 13.04 -13.04 -14.54
C LYS A 259 13.04 -11.93 -13.49
N ALA A 260 11.88 -11.68 -12.84
CA ALA A 260 11.78 -10.69 -11.78
C ALA A 260 12.60 -11.05 -10.53
N ILE A 261 12.67 -12.33 -10.16
CA ILE A 261 13.53 -12.82 -9.06
C ILE A 261 15.01 -12.56 -9.40
N VAL A 262 15.44 -12.98 -10.60
CA VAL A 262 16.83 -12.76 -11.05
C VAL A 262 17.18 -11.27 -11.02
N ALA A 263 16.31 -10.39 -11.53
CA ALA A 263 16.55 -8.94 -11.50
C ALA A 263 16.65 -8.38 -10.07
N MET A 264 15.91 -8.94 -9.11
CA MET A 264 15.97 -8.53 -7.71
C MET A 264 17.29 -8.93 -7.04
N ASP A 265 17.80 -10.13 -7.31
CA ASP A 265 19.06 -10.61 -6.76
C ASP A 265 20.23 -9.73 -7.25
N HIS A 266 20.27 -9.38 -8.54
CA HIS A 266 21.29 -8.49 -9.11
C HIS A 266 21.21 -7.05 -8.59
N SER A 267 20.02 -6.57 -8.24
CA SER A 267 19.82 -5.21 -7.72
C SER A 267 20.38 -5.02 -6.29
N GLY A 268 20.67 -6.12 -5.57
CA GLY A 268 21.27 -6.09 -4.23
C GLY A 268 22.77 -5.84 -4.24
N ASP A 269 23.48 -6.39 -5.23
CA ASP A 269 24.95 -6.37 -5.26
C ASP A 269 25.54 -5.08 -5.84
N GLY A 270 24.83 -4.42 -6.75
CA GLY A 270 25.32 -3.22 -7.44
C GLY A 270 25.49 -1.95 -6.58
N ARG A 271 25.25 -2.00 -5.26
CA ARG A 271 25.47 -0.86 -4.34
C ARG A 271 26.71 -0.99 -3.45
N ARG A 272 27.52 -2.04 -3.61
CA ARG A 272 28.76 -2.25 -2.84
C ARG A 272 30.06 -2.01 -3.63
N GLN A 273 29.97 -1.48 -4.85
CA GLN A 273 31.13 -1.09 -5.66
C GLN A 273 31.28 0.42 -5.72
#